data_AF-A0A8H7QWS5-F1
#
_entry.id   AF-A0A8H7QWS5-F1
#
_cell.length_a   1.000
_cell.length_b   1.000
_cell.length_c   1.000
_cell.angle_alpha   90.00
_cell.angle_beta   90.00
_cell.angle_gamma   90.00
#
_symmetry.space_group_name_H-M   'P 1'
#
loop_
_entity.id
_entity.type
_entity.pdbx_description
1 polymer ?
#
loop_
_entity_poly.entity_id
_entity_poly.type
_entity_poly.pdbx_seq_one_letter_code
_entity_poly.pdbx_strand_id
1 'polypeptide(L)'
;MLDNFTLNLEEDKKRICEIVVDYLEKHTISDWKYEAALKTLVDKQLVVEPTNNNMEKLGEIYLNEAPSKYQDRSANCSTEEKEKIESLQQFIHKICTSTPIKKLLNSPKDQQDQQDQQDQQDQQASEAAPINNFENMTPAERMVFLCDKFGVDGYLDLMEDKIAGWFKQYLKDTTNKLQLSLQPMATKKEREMLMKIAESKSRMDIDNLLAIFYAQQDMDPMCRYIRLAFATAAELWSSRLLLKIDHNESWFRTHVYSAVFDNVFMYDDKFTSKRADCYSNIAKEFEDVDNQRVDFILRNINDDNDYLSAEEKPSLKGVKGDMKKGKALQKAMLGKWTGRLGSVEIMKRLEAITCQWQGLKLTVYGTRFISKDHLITYRKGSFAVPKEETHAASFAHVLAAVLSLRRLVHSNYTKLNIILEAKYAHQFETMYFSSEDETNFRSDSTAGLEHQEEIQTIDAQTSSCRIIDAELETHIIQALCDIEPEADVVTFEDWEEFIMERASKKRKATSSN
;
A
#
# COMPACT_ATOMS: atom_id res chain seq x y z
N MET A 1 51.80 -21.66 -6.39
CA MET A 1 51.76 -20.44 -5.57
C MET A 1 51.83 -19.27 -6.52
N LEU A 2 50.68 -18.71 -6.89
CA LEU A 2 50.60 -17.40 -7.54
C LEU A 2 50.43 -16.42 -6.39
N ASP A 3 51.39 -15.52 -6.19
CA ASP A 3 51.28 -14.48 -5.19
C ASP A 3 50.09 -13.59 -5.56
N ASN A 4 49.12 -13.47 -4.64
CA ASN A 4 48.00 -12.54 -4.78
C ASN A 4 48.58 -11.11 -4.80
N PHE A 5 48.78 -10.56 -6.00
CA PHE A 5 49.16 -9.17 -6.17
C PHE A 5 47.96 -8.30 -5.84
N THR A 6 48.01 -7.64 -4.68
CA THR A 6 47.10 -6.54 -4.36
C THR A 6 47.40 -5.39 -5.31
N LEU A 7 46.38 -5.00 -6.06
CA LEU A 7 46.53 -4.10 -7.18
C LEU A 7 46.66 -2.65 -6.70
N ASN A 8 47.69 -1.94 -7.17
CA ASN A 8 47.87 -0.53 -6.90
C ASN A 8 47.23 0.27 -8.03
N LEU A 9 46.05 0.85 -7.78
CA LEU A 9 45.25 1.52 -8.82
C LEU A 9 46.00 2.66 -9.56
N GLU A 10 47.02 3.26 -8.96
CA GLU A 10 47.82 4.30 -9.64
C GLU A 10 48.91 3.70 -10.54
N GLU A 11 49.59 2.65 -10.08
CA GLU A 11 50.68 2.01 -10.84
C GLU A 11 50.14 1.09 -11.95
N ASP A 12 49.00 0.44 -11.69
CA ASP A 12 48.35 -0.50 -12.60
C ASP A 12 47.26 0.15 -13.48
N LYS A 13 47.07 1.47 -13.36
CA LYS A 13 46.03 2.23 -14.09
C LYS A 13 45.99 1.89 -15.58
N LYS A 14 47.17 1.83 -16.22
CA LYS A 14 47.30 1.52 -17.65
C LYS A 14 46.74 0.13 -17.98
N ARG A 15 47.06 -0.88 -17.17
CA ARG A 15 46.60 -2.26 -17.37
C ARG A 15 45.09 -2.38 -17.15
N ILE A 16 44.54 -1.66 -16.19
CA ILE A 16 43.09 -1.58 -15.98
C ILE A 16 42.40 -0.93 -17.18
N CYS A 17 42.91 0.20 -17.66
CA CYS A 17 42.40 0.88 -18.86
C CYS A 17 42.38 -0.07 -20.06
N GLU A 18 43.46 -0.82 -20.31
CA GLU A 18 43.53 -1.80 -21.41
C GLU A 18 42.44 -2.87 -21.32
N ILE A 19 42.14 -3.37 -20.11
CA ILE A 19 41.10 -4.39 -19.91
C ILE A 19 39.70 -3.81 -20.09
N VAL A 20 39.47 -2.60 -19.59
CA VAL A 20 38.20 -1.89 -19.76
C VAL A 20 37.95 -1.58 -21.25
N VAL A 21 38.97 -1.10 -21.96
CA VAL A 21 38.91 -0.85 -23.41
C VAL A 21 38.61 -2.13 -24.19
N ASP A 22 39.32 -3.24 -23.88
CA ASP A 22 39.07 -4.55 -24.50
C ASP A 22 37.62 -5.02 -24.30
N TYR A 23 37.06 -4.81 -23.09
CA TYR A 23 35.65 -5.10 -22.81
C TYR A 23 34.71 -4.23 -23.65
N LEU A 24 34.91 -2.92 -23.68
CA LEU A 24 34.05 -1.98 -24.42
C LEU A 24 34.10 -2.22 -25.93
N GLU A 25 35.25 -2.64 -26.46
CA GLU A 25 35.42 -2.95 -27.88
C GLU A 25 34.66 -4.21 -28.30
N LYS A 26 34.69 -5.25 -27.46
CA LYS A 26 34.06 -6.56 -27.71
C LYS A 26 32.54 -6.57 -27.59
N HIS A 27 31.95 -5.53 -26.98
CA HIS A 27 30.52 -5.49 -26.69
C HIS A 27 29.82 -4.31 -27.37
N THR A 28 28.53 -4.47 -27.65
CA THR A 28 27.68 -3.37 -28.14
C THR A 28 27.39 -2.37 -27.01
N ILE A 29 27.07 -1.12 -27.34
CA ILE A 29 26.81 -0.09 -26.31
C ILE A 29 25.62 -0.50 -25.43
N SER A 30 24.62 -1.16 -26.01
CA SER A 30 23.48 -1.77 -25.31
C SER A 30 23.90 -2.79 -24.23
N ASP A 31 25.02 -3.47 -24.41
CA ASP A 31 25.55 -4.48 -23.49
C ASP A 31 26.53 -3.94 -22.46
N TRP A 32 27.00 -2.70 -22.61
CA TRP A 32 27.94 -2.09 -21.67
C TRP A 32 27.36 -2.03 -20.27
N LYS A 33 28.03 -2.70 -19.33
CA LYS A 33 27.69 -2.74 -17.91
C LYS A 33 28.98 -2.67 -17.09
N TYR A 34 29.05 -1.70 -16.18
CA TYR A 34 30.20 -1.54 -15.28
C TYR A 34 30.53 -2.82 -14.51
N GLU A 35 29.53 -3.55 -14.03
CA GLU A 35 29.68 -4.84 -13.35
C GLU A 35 30.39 -5.90 -14.20
N ALA A 36 30.07 -5.98 -15.49
CA ALA A 36 30.69 -6.95 -16.40
C ALA A 36 32.15 -6.59 -16.72
N ALA A 37 32.45 -5.28 -16.83
CA ALA A 37 33.83 -4.81 -16.95
C ALA A 37 34.66 -5.15 -15.71
N LEU A 38 34.11 -4.94 -14.50
CA LEU A 38 34.75 -5.33 -13.25
C LEU A 38 34.96 -6.84 -13.13
N LYS A 39 33.98 -7.64 -13.53
CA LYS A 39 34.11 -9.09 -13.58
C LYS A 39 35.29 -9.52 -14.47
N THR A 40 35.50 -8.82 -15.59
CA THR A 40 36.64 -9.06 -16.48
C THR A 40 37.99 -8.78 -15.80
N LEU A 41 38.07 -7.77 -14.93
CA LEU A 41 39.26 -7.52 -14.10
C LEU A 41 39.49 -8.68 -13.13
N VAL A 42 38.46 -9.08 -12.40
CA VAL A 42 38.51 -10.20 -11.45
C VAL A 42 38.90 -11.52 -12.13
N ASP A 43 38.41 -11.76 -13.35
CA ASP A 43 38.73 -12.94 -14.16
C ASP A 43 40.18 -12.95 -14.66
N LYS A 44 40.79 -11.77 -14.80
CA LYS A 44 42.23 -11.61 -15.07
C LYS A 44 43.09 -11.60 -13.80
N GLN A 45 42.53 -12.06 -12.67
CA GLN A 45 43.21 -12.18 -11.37
C GLN A 45 43.71 -10.84 -10.82
N LEU A 46 43.01 -9.74 -11.14
CA LEU A 46 43.28 -8.42 -10.61
C LEU A 46 42.46 -8.21 -9.33
N VAL A 47 43.11 -8.28 -8.17
CA VAL A 47 42.46 -8.14 -6.86
C VAL A 47 42.49 -6.68 -6.43
N VAL A 48 41.32 -6.04 -6.43
CA VAL A 48 41.16 -4.66 -5.93
C VAL A 48 40.47 -4.69 -4.57
N GLU A 49 41.07 -4.03 -3.58
CA GLU A 49 40.44 -3.88 -2.27
C GLU A 49 39.18 -2.99 -2.42
N PRO A 50 37.99 -3.46 -2.00
CA PRO A 50 36.71 -2.79 -2.31
C PRO A 50 36.40 -1.63 -1.36
N THR A 51 37.35 -0.72 -1.18
CA THR A 51 37.13 0.56 -0.48
C THR A 51 36.35 1.52 -1.38
N ASN A 52 35.56 2.44 -0.81
CA ASN A 52 34.80 3.42 -1.61
C ASN A 52 35.70 4.20 -2.58
N ASN A 53 36.86 4.64 -2.10
CA ASN A 53 37.86 5.37 -2.90
C ASN A 53 38.37 4.54 -4.10
N ASN A 54 38.63 3.24 -3.90
CA ASN A 54 39.05 2.36 -4.99
C ASN A 54 37.93 2.13 -6.01
N MET A 55 36.68 2.00 -5.53
CA MET A 55 35.52 1.83 -6.40
C MET A 55 35.20 3.09 -7.22
N GLU A 56 35.38 4.26 -6.64
CA GLU A 56 35.24 5.55 -7.33
C GLU A 56 36.30 5.68 -8.42
N LYS A 57 37.58 5.40 -8.11
CA LYS A 57 38.66 5.41 -9.12
C LYS A 57 38.43 4.44 -10.28
N LEU A 58 37.94 3.22 -10.00
CA LEU A 58 37.57 2.27 -11.06
C LEU A 58 36.38 2.77 -11.90
N GLY A 59 35.40 3.40 -11.25
CA GLY A 59 34.27 4.06 -11.90
C GLY A 59 34.72 5.18 -12.82
N GLU A 60 35.68 6.00 -12.39
CA GLU A 60 36.28 7.08 -13.18
C GLU A 60 37.05 6.54 -14.39
N ILE A 61 37.85 5.47 -14.22
CA ILE A 61 38.53 4.82 -15.35
C ILE A 61 37.50 4.36 -16.39
N TYR A 62 36.43 3.68 -15.94
CA TYR A 62 35.36 3.26 -16.84
C TYR A 62 34.65 4.42 -17.52
N LEU A 63 34.40 5.51 -16.78
CA LEU A 63 33.76 6.71 -17.29
C LEU A 63 34.64 7.50 -18.26
N ASN A 64 35.96 7.44 -18.15
CA ASN A 64 36.86 8.11 -19.08
C ASN A 64 36.98 7.35 -20.41
N GLU A 65 36.99 6.01 -20.36
CA GLU A 65 37.16 5.18 -21.56
C GLU A 65 35.84 5.02 -22.36
N ALA A 66 34.68 4.94 -21.70
CA ALA A 66 33.40 4.70 -22.37
C ALA A 66 32.97 5.82 -23.35
N PRO A 67 33.04 7.12 -23.02
CA PRO A 67 32.75 8.22 -23.94
C PRO A 67 33.74 8.31 -25.09
N SER A 68 35.03 8.05 -24.84
CA SER A 68 36.07 8.00 -25.88
C SER A 68 35.73 6.96 -26.95
N LYS A 69 35.38 5.73 -26.52
CA LYS A 69 34.94 4.66 -27.42
C LYS A 69 33.57 4.88 -28.05
N TYR A 70 32.70 5.63 -27.39
CA TYR A 70 31.43 6.06 -27.97
C TYR A 70 31.66 7.08 -29.10
N GLN A 71 32.56 8.04 -28.95
CA GLN A 71 32.87 9.02 -30.01
C GLN A 71 33.35 8.33 -31.30
N ASP A 72 34.19 7.30 -31.18
CA ASP A 72 34.64 6.46 -32.29
C ASP A 72 33.49 5.75 -33.04
N ARG A 73 32.34 5.54 -32.37
CA ARG A 73 31.16 4.81 -32.89
C ARG A 73 29.94 5.69 -33.17
N SER A 74 30.01 6.97 -32.80
CA SER A 74 28.87 7.90 -32.69
C SER A 74 28.07 8.13 -33.97
N ALA A 75 28.68 7.92 -35.14
CA ALA A 75 28.03 8.07 -36.44
C ALA A 75 26.91 7.03 -36.69
N ASN A 76 26.92 5.90 -35.97
CA ASN A 76 26.00 4.77 -36.17
C ASN A 76 25.16 4.41 -34.94
N CYS A 77 25.17 5.23 -33.88
CA CYS A 77 24.48 4.91 -32.63
C CYS A 77 22.99 5.25 -32.67
N SER A 78 22.17 4.39 -32.06
CA SER A 78 20.74 4.64 -31.85
C SER A 78 20.52 5.73 -30.80
N THR A 79 19.33 6.34 -30.78
CA THR A 79 18.95 7.32 -29.74
C THR A 79 19.04 6.72 -28.33
N GLU A 80 18.63 5.47 -28.17
CA GLU A 80 18.69 4.74 -26.88
C GLU A 80 20.13 4.56 -26.39
N GLU A 81 21.08 4.32 -27.29
CA GLU A 81 22.51 4.21 -26.95
C GLU A 81 23.08 5.56 -26.48
N LYS A 82 22.61 6.69 -27.04
CA LYS A 82 23.03 8.02 -26.59
C LYS A 82 22.54 8.31 -25.17
N GLU A 83 21.25 8.06 -24.92
CA GLU A 83 20.64 8.22 -23.59
C GLU A 83 21.31 7.32 -22.55
N LYS A 84 21.73 6.12 -22.93
CA LYS A 84 22.48 5.22 -22.05
C LYS A 84 23.86 5.78 -21.67
N ILE A 85 24.58 6.43 -22.57
CA ILE A 85 25.88 7.05 -22.27
C ILE A 85 25.71 8.29 -21.37
N GLU A 86 24.69 9.12 -21.64
CA GLU A 86 24.38 10.29 -20.80
C GLU A 86 23.95 9.88 -19.39
N SER A 87 23.11 8.85 -19.26
CA SER A 87 22.73 8.32 -17.94
C SER A 87 23.91 7.66 -17.21
N LEU A 88 24.83 7.00 -17.92
CA LEU A 88 26.04 6.46 -17.30
C LEU A 88 26.88 7.58 -16.65
N GLN A 89 27.04 8.74 -17.31
CA GLN A 89 27.73 9.91 -16.74
C GLN A 89 27.05 10.42 -15.46
N GLN A 90 25.71 10.40 -15.41
CA GLN A 90 24.97 10.87 -14.25
C GLN A 90 25.00 9.90 -13.07
N PHE A 91 25.04 8.58 -13.32
CA PHE A 91 24.82 7.57 -12.29
C PHE A 91 26.02 6.72 -11.92
N ILE A 92 27.17 6.81 -12.61
CA ILE A 92 28.30 5.89 -12.38
C ILE A 92 28.80 5.90 -10.92
N HIS A 93 28.81 7.05 -10.25
CA HIS A 93 29.23 7.14 -8.85
C HIS A 93 28.31 6.34 -7.90
N LYS A 94 27.01 6.33 -8.18
CA LYS A 94 26.02 5.54 -7.44
C LYS A 94 26.13 4.05 -7.77
N ILE A 95 26.45 3.72 -9.02
CA ILE A 95 26.63 2.34 -9.48
C ILE A 95 27.89 1.73 -8.86
N CYS A 96 29.03 2.42 -8.91
CA CYS A 96 30.32 1.87 -8.49
C CYS A 96 30.43 1.65 -6.99
N THR A 97 29.74 2.46 -6.18
CA THR A 97 29.73 2.35 -4.71
C THR A 97 28.66 1.41 -4.17
N SER A 98 27.82 0.84 -5.04
CA SER A 98 26.69 -0.01 -4.65
C SER A 98 27.13 -1.34 -4.01
N THR A 99 26.31 -1.84 -3.07
CA THR A 99 26.55 -3.10 -2.35
C THR A 99 26.77 -4.31 -3.26
N PRO A 100 26.03 -4.50 -4.38
CA PRO A 100 26.27 -5.62 -5.30
C PRO A 100 27.68 -5.62 -5.89
N ILE A 101 28.19 -4.44 -6.26
CA ILE A 101 29.52 -4.31 -6.85
C ILE A 101 30.61 -4.64 -5.81
N LYS A 102 30.46 -4.18 -4.56
CA LYS A 102 31.39 -4.53 -3.48
C LYS A 102 31.40 -6.02 -3.17
N LYS A 103 30.24 -6.69 -3.27
CA LYS A 103 30.15 -8.15 -3.09
C LYS A 103 30.87 -8.92 -4.20
N LEU A 104 30.84 -8.42 -5.43
CA LEU A 104 31.54 -9.04 -6.57
C LEU A 104 33.06 -9.15 -6.33
N LEU A 105 33.66 -8.14 -5.69
CA LEU A 105 35.11 -8.11 -5.40
C LEU A 105 35.51 -8.87 -4.13
N ASN A 106 34.56 -9.17 -3.24
CA ASN A 106 34.81 -9.84 -1.97
C ASN A 106 34.65 -11.37 -2.01
N SER A 107 34.32 -11.97 -3.17
CA SER A 107 34.15 -13.41 -3.29
C SER A 107 35.51 -14.11 -3.45
N PRO A 108 35.96 -14.95 -2.50
CA PRO A 108 37.23 -15.67 -2.62
C PRO A 108 37.13 -16.76 -3.70
N LYS A 109 38.09 -16.82 -4.62
CA LYS A 109 38.08 -17.71 -5.80
C LYS A 109 38.48 -19.17 -5.57
N ASP A 110 38.97 -19.54 -4.38
CA ASP A 110 39.53 -20.88 -4.15
C ASP A 110 38.64 -21.76 -3.27
N GLN A 111 37.45 -22.15 -3.77
CA GLN A 111 36.67 -23.27 -3.21
C GLN A 111 35.57 -23.82 -4.15
N GLN A 112 35.65 -23.56 -5.45
CA GLN A 112 34.52 -23.79 -6.37
C GLN A 112 34.31 -25.25 -6.82
N ASP A 113 35.22 -26.18 -6.53
CA ASP A 113 35.11 -27.57 -7.03
C ASP A 113 34.81 -28.63 -5.94
N GLN A 114 34.70 -28.24 -4.66
CA GLN A 114 34.30 -29.16 -3.57
C GLN A 114 33.00 -28.76 -2.85
N GLN A 115 32.46 -27.56 -3.14
CA GLN A 115 31.24 -27.04 -2.52
C GLN A 115 29.94 -27.56 -3.15
N ASP A 116 29.93 -28.10 -4.36
CA ASP A 116 28.68 -28.54 -5.02
C ASP A 116 27.94 -29.68 -4.29
N GLN A 117 28.61 -30.42 -3.40
CA GLN A 117 27.97 -31.47 -2.59
C GLN A 117 27.72 -31.07 -1.12
N GLN A 118 28.44 -30.07 -0.60
CA GLN A 118 28.31 -29.65 0.80
C GLN A 118 27.49 -28.36 0.95
N ASP A 119 27.49 -27.46 -0.04
CA ASP A 119 26.59 -26.29 -0.11
C ASP A 119 25.13 -26.70 -0.36
N GLN A 120 24.85 -27.86 -0.96
CA GLN A 120 23.46 -28.35 -1.02
C GLN A 120 22.93 -28.76 0.36
N GLN A 121 23.81 -29.17 1.30
CA GLN A 121 23.42 -29.52 2.67
C GLN A 121 23.48 -28.32 3.62
N ASP A 122 24.48 -27.43 3.49
CA ASP A 122 24.62 -26.26 4.36
C ASP A 122 23.80 -25.03 3.89
N GLN A 123 23.46 -24.86 2.61
CA GLN A 123 22.44 -23.89 2.18
C GLN A 123 21.04 -24.37 2.57
N GLN A 124 20.75 -25.68 2.53
CA GLN A 124 19.50 -26.20 3.09
C GLN A 124 19.45 -26.01 4.62
N ALA A 125 20.55 -26.19 5.36
CA ALA A 125 20.57 -25.96 6.81
C ALA A 125 20.50 -24.47 7.19
N SER A 126 21.18 -23.58 6.45
CA SER A 126 21.20 -22.13 6.69
C SER A 126 19.93 -21.40 6.20
N GLU A 127 19.24 -21.91 5.17
CA GLU A 127 17.94 -21.37 4.71
C GLU A 127 16.74 -22.03 5.43
N ALA A 128 16.87 -23.25 5.95
CA ALA A 128 15.82 -23.88 6.76
C ALA A 128 15.70 -23.29 8.17
N ALA A 129 16.80 -22.84 8.78
CA ALA A 129 16.80 -22.23 10.11
C ALA A 129 15.86 -20.99 10.23
N PRO A 130 15.87 -20.01 9.29
CA PRO A 130 14.91 -18.90 9.34
C PRO A 130 13.47 -19.31 9.03
N ILE A 131 13.23 -20.39 8.27
CA ILE A 131 11.87 -20.86 7.95
C ILE A 131 11.25 -21.59 9.14
N ASN A 132 11.97 -22.51 9.80
CA ASN A 132 11.47 -23.20 10.99
C ASN A 132 11.16 -22.22 12.13
N ASN A 133 11.95 -21.14 12.28
CA ASN A 133 11.61 -20.08 13.22
C ASN A 133 10.39 -19.27 12.76
N PHE A 134 10.25 -18.98 11.47
CA PHE A 134 9.09 -18.24 10.92
C PHE A 134 7.76 -18.99 11.08
N GLU A 135 7.76 -20.32 10.96
CA GLU A 135 6.57 -21.13 11.19
C GLU A 135 6.06 -21.03 12.62
N ASN A 136 6.97 -20.92 13.60
CA ASN A 136 6.61 -20.87 15.02
C ASN A 136 6.28 -19.45 15.52
N MET A 137 6.53 -18.43 14.71
CA MET A 137 6.17 -17.04 15.02
C MET A 137 4.65 -16.81 15.00
N THR A 138 4.19 -15.90 15.87
CA THR A 138 2.84 -15.35 15.81
C THR A 138 2.60 -14.59 14.49
N PRO A 139 1.34 -14.36 14.10
CA PRO A 139 1.04 -13.61 12.87
C PRO A 139 1.68 -12.21 12.81
N ALA A 140 1.77 -11.52 13.96
CA ALA A 140 2.38 -10.19 14.04
C ALA A 140 3.91 -10.27 13.87
N GLU A 141 4.58 -11.20 14.57
CA GLU A 141 6.02 -11.42 14.45
C GLU A 141 6.42 -11.84 13.04
N ARG A 142 5.60 -12.68 12.37
CA ARG A 142 5.80 -13.01 10.96
C ARG A 142 5.77 -11.76 10.08
N MET A 143 4.83 -10.84 10.30
CA MET A 143 4.79 -9.60 9.53
C MET A 143 5.97 -8.68 9.84
N VAL A 144 6.39 -8.56 11.09
CA VAL A 144 7.62 -7.83 11.47
C VAL A 144 8.82 -8.39 10.73
N PHE A 145 9.01 -9.72 10.78
CA PHE A 145 10.10 -10.38 10.07
C PHE A 145 10.06 -10.11 8.55
N LEU A 146 8.87 -10.10 7.96
CA LEU A 146 8.72 -9.77 6.54
C LEU A 146 9.04 -8.29 6.24
N CYS A 147 8.66 -7.37 7.14
CA CYS A 147 9.04 -5.97 7.02
C CYS A 147 10.57 -5.80 7.08
N ASP A 148 11.23 -6.41 8.06
CA ASP A 148 12.69 -6.35 8.21
C ASP A 148 13.41 -6.91 6.97
N LYS A 149 12.87 -7.99 6.40
CA LYS A 149 13.53 -8.74 5.32
C LYS A 149 13.27 -8.19 3.93
N PHE A 150 12.06 -7.68 3.67
CA PHE A 150 11.60 -7.31 2.33
C PHE A 150 11.13 -5.87 2.22
N GLY A 151 10.83 -5.21 3.33
CA GLY A 151 10.43 -3.82 3.37
C GLY A 151 11.61 -2.85 3.25
N VAL A 152 11.28 -1.56 3.19
CA VAL A 152 12.25 -0.45 3.18
C VAL A 152 11.92 0.43 4.37
N ASP A 153 12.90 0.68 5.23
CA ASP A 153 12.78 1.53 6.42
C ASP A 153 11.57 1.15 7.31
N GLY A 154 11.41 -0.16 7.57
CA GLY A 154 10.31 -0.71 8.38
C GLY A 154 8.94 -0.72 7.69
N TYR A 155 8.85 -0.26 6.44
CA TYR A 155 7.62 -0.25 5.66
C TYR A 155 7.58 -1.38 4.63
N LEU A 156 6.51 -2.18 4.66
CA LEU A 156 6.27 -3.26 3.70
C LEU A 156 4.96 -3.03 2.94
N ASP A 157 5.03 -3.02 1.62
CA ASP A 157 3.89 -3.02 0.73
C ASP A 157 3.66 -4.43 0.16
N LEU A 158 2.64 -5.12 0.68
CA LEU A 158 2.26 -6.47 0.26
C LEU A 158 1.81 -6.54 -1.22
N MET A 159 1.62 -5.40 -1.89
CA MET A 159 1.21 -5.33 -3.29
C MET A 159 2.36 -5.11 -4.26
N GLU A 160 3.47 -4.51 -3.81
CA GLU A 160 4.60 -4.11 -4.67
C GLU A 160 5.90 -4.83 -4.30
N ASP A 161 6.12 -5.11 -3.03
CA ASP A 161 7.37 -5.71 -2.57
C ASP A 161 7.46 -7.20 -2.93
N LYS A 162 8.65 -7.59 -3.38
CA LYS A 162 8.91 -8.95 -3.85
C LYS A 162 9.20 -9.89 -2.69
N ILE A 163 8.14 -10.44 -2.11
CA ILE A 163 8.25 -11.47 -1.07
C ILE A 163 8.61 -12.82 -1.72
N ALA A 164 9.63 -13.49 -1.16
CA ALA A 164 10.09 -14.79 -1.63
C ALA A 164 8.96 -15.83 -1.64
N GLY A 165 8.95 -16.69 -2.66
CA GLY A 165 7.84 -17.60 -2.95
C GLY A 165 7.47 -18.53 -1.80
N TRP A 166 8.45 -19.01 -1.05
CA TRP A 166 8.24 -19.92 0.09
C TRP A 166 7.49 -19.28 1.27
N PHE A 167 7.50 -17.94 1.41
CA PHE A 167 6.69 -17.26 2.44
C PHE A 167 5.21 -17.15 2.06
N LYS A 168 4.87 -17.32 0.77
CA LYS A 168 3.49 -17.11 0.27
C LYS A 168 2.47 -18.06 0.91
N GLN A 169 2.89 -19.27 1.26
CA GLN A 169 1.98 -20.24 1.90
C GLN A 169 1.51 -19.77 3.28
N TYR A 170 2.39 -19.12 4.04
CA TYR A 170 2.07 -18.55 5.35
C TYR A 170 1.38 -17.20 5.25
N LEU A 171 1.66 -16.42 4.19
CA LEU A 171 1.03 -15.11 4.00
C LEU A 171 -0.49 -15.20 4.02
N LYS A 172 -1.09 -16.23 3.42
CA LYS A 172 -2.54 -16.39 3.44
C LYS A 172 -3.08 -16.57 4.87
N ASP A 173 -2.49 -17.48 5.64
CA ASP A 173 -2.85 -17.72 7.05
C ASP A 173 -2.64 -16.46 7.89
N THR A 174 -1.48 -15.82 7.76
CA THR A 174 -1.14 -14.60 8.48
C THR A 174 -2.11 -13.46 8.13
N THR A 175 -2.41 -13.24 6.85
CA THR A 175 -3.36 -12.21 6.37
C THR A 175 -4.75 -12.43 6.94
N ASN A 176 -5.21 -13.68 7.01
CA ASN A 176 -6.50 -14.04 7.59
C ASN A 176 -6.54 -13.81 9.10
N LYS A 177 -5.55 -14.31 9.84
CA LYS A 177 -5.45 -14.12 11.31
C LYS A 177 -5.33 -12.65 11.70
N LEU A 178 -4.68 -11.86 10.85
CA LEU A 178 -4.54 -10.43 11.01
C LEU A 178 -5.75 -9.62 10.49
N GLN A 179 -6.74 -10.28 9.89
CA GLN A 179 -7.95 -9.66 9.32
C GLN A 179 -7.64 -8.54 8.33
N LEU A 180 -6.63 -8.74 7.47
CA LEU A 180 -6.24 -7.74 6.47
C LEU A 180 -7.28 -7.63 5.35
N SER A 181 -7.99 -8.71 5.04
CA SER A 181 -9.13 -8.69 4.10
C SER A 181 -10.32 -7.94 4.68
N LEU A 182 -11.06 -7.22 3.84
CA LEU A 182 -12.31 -6.57 4.24
C LEU A 182 -13.33 -7.65 4.64
N GLN A 183 -13.68 -7.69 5.93
CA GLN A 183 -14.64 -8.64 6.45
C GLN A 183 -16.07 -8.18 6.11
N PRO A 184 -16.96 -9.09 5.66
CA PRO A 184 -18.34 -8.74 5.40
C PRO A 184 -19.09 -8.43 6.70
N MET A 185 -19.64 -7.22 6.80
CA MET A 185 -20.39 -6.72 7.96
C MET A 185 -21.72 -6.10 7.51
N ALA A 186 -22.81 -6.77 7.86
CA ALA A 186 -24.17 -6.32 7.59
C ALA A 186 -25.09 -6.59 8.79
N THR A 187 -26.21 -5.88 8.91
CA THR A 187 -27.29 -6.31 9.82
C THR A 187 -28.05 -7.50 9.24
N LYS A 188 -28.85 -8.19 10.07
CA LYS A 188 -29.72 -9.29 9.60
C LYS A 188 -30.63 -8.86 8.43
N LYS A 189 -31.26 -7.68 8.53
CA LYS A 189 -32.15 -7.14 7.48
C LYS A 189 -31.40 -6.80 6.20
N GLU A 190 -30.26 -6.12 6.32
CA GLU A 190 -29.40 -5.81 5.17
C GLU A 190 -28.96 -7.09 4.46
N ARG A 191 -28.52 -8.10 5.24
CA ARG A 191 -28.15 -9.41 4.71
C ARG A 191 -29.29 -10.05 3.94
N GLU A 192 -30.50 -10.09 4.52
CA GLU A 192 -31.66 -10.66 3.84
C GLU A 192 -31.95 -9.98 2.50
N MET A 193 -31.81 -8.65 2.43
CA MET A 193 -31.94 -7.92 1.17
C MET A 193 -30.84 -8.30 0.17
N LEU A 194 -29.58 -8.34 0.60
CA LEU A 194 -28.44 -8.70 -0.24
C LEU A 194 -28.56 -10.13 -0.78
N MET A 195 -29.06 -11.07 0.03
CA MET A 195 -29.32 -12.46 -0.37
C MET A 195 -30.40 -12.53 -1.46
N LYS A 196 -31.53 -11.82 -1.29
CA LYS A 196 -32.59 -11.77 -2.31
C LYS A 196 -32.09 -11.16 -3.62
N ILE A 197 -31.26 -10.11 -3.55
CA ILE A 197 -30.61 -9.54 -4.74
C ILE A 197 -29.72 -10.60 -5.40
N ALA A 198 -28.92 -11.33 -4.62
CA ALA A 198 -28.01 -12.34 -5.15
C ALA A 198 -28.72 -13.54 -5.79
N GLU A 199 -29.93 -13.85 -5.36
CA GLU A 199 -30.77 -14.92 -5.90
C GLU A 199 -31.49 -14.54 -7.20
N SER A 200 -31.57 -13.25 -7.52
CA SER A 200 -32.22 -12.74 -8.73
C SER A 200 -31.42 -13.14 -9.98
N LYS A 201 -32.10 -13.74 -10.98
CA LYS A 201 -31.45 -14.27 -12.20
C LYS A 201 -31.96 -13.64 -13.49
N SER A 202 -33.06 -12.90 -13.42
CA SER A 202 -33.71 -12.29 -14.57
C SER A 202 -34.22 -10.89 -14.26
N ARG A 203 -34.48 -10.10 -15.32
CA ARG A 203 -35.14 -8.80 -15.19
C ARG A 203 -36.44 -8.87 -14.37
N MET A 204 -37.26 -9.89 -14.61
CA MET A 204 -38.52 -10.07 -13.90
C MET A 204 -38.31 -10.30 -12.39
N ASP A 205 -37.28 -11.05 -11.99
CA ASP A 205 -36.94 -11.23 -10.57
C ASP A 205 -36.55 -9.89 -9.94
N ILE A 206 -35.75 -9.10 -10.65
CA ILE A 206 -35.29 -7.77 -10.22
C ILE A 206 -36.48 -6.81 -10.05
N ASP A 207 -37.36 -6.73 -11.05
CA ASP A 207 -38.53 -5.85 -11.01
C ASP A 207 -39.49 -6.23 -9.88
N ASN A 208 -39.74 -7.53 -9.70
CA ASN A 208 -40.56 -8.04 -8.59
C ASN A 208 -39.94 -7.73 -7.23
N LEU A 209 -38.62 -7.92 -7.10
CA LEU A 209 -37.91 -7.64 -5.85
C LEU A 209 -37.90 -6.14 -5.52
N LEU A 210 -37.70 -5.29 -6.52
CA LEU A 210 -37.79 -3.83 -6.35
C LEU A 210 -39.19 -3.41 -5.92
N ALA A 211 -40.25 -3.97 -6.52
CA ALA A 211 -41.62 -3.71 -6.09
C ALA A 211 -41.84 -4.07 -4.61
N ILE A 212 -41.31 -5.22 -4.15
CA ILE A 212 -41.34 -5.62 -2.74
C ILE A 212 -40.58 -4.61 -1.86
N PHE A 213 -39.38 -4.19 -2.26
CA PHE A 213 -38.59 -3.21 -1.50
C PHE A 213 -39.22 -1.81 -1.47
N TYR A 214 -39.94 -1.39 -2.51
CA TYR A 214 -40.65 -0.11 -2.52
C TYR A 214 -41.96 -0.14 -1.73
N ALA A 215 -42.59 -1.31 -1.57
CA ALA A 215 -43.78 -1.47 -0.74
C ALA A 215 -43.48 -1.35 0.78
N GLN A 216 -42.22 -1.52 1.19
CA GLN A 216 -41.81 -1.35 2.58
C GLN A 216 -41.68 0.14 2.93
N GLN A 217 -42.54 0.61 3.84
CA GLN A 217 -42.57 2.02 4.26
C GLN A 217 -41.56 2.34 5.37
N ASP A 218 -41.31 1.40 6.29
CA ASP A 218 -40.41 1.59 7.44
C ASP A 218 -39.13 0.79 7.25
N MET A 219 -38.17 1.40 6.54
CA MET A 219 -36.85 0.84 6.28
C MET A 219 -35.78 1.66 6.98
N ASP A 220 -34.83 0.97 7.61
CA ASP A 220 -33.64 1.61 8.15
C ASP A 220 -32.83 2.30 7.02
N PRO A 221 -32.00 3.31 7.35
CA PRO A 221 -31.24 4.06 6.35
C PRO A 221 -30.39 3.18 5.42
N MET A 222 -29.77 2.11 5.92
CA MET A 222 -28.88 1.27 5.12
C MET A 222 -29.65 0.35 4.18
N CYS A 223 -30.80 -0.17 4.60
CA CYS A 223 -31.73 -0.85 3.71
C CYS A 223 -32.26 0.09 2.61
N ARG A 224 -32.52 1.36 2.93
CA ARG A 224 -32.92 2.37 1.91
C ARG A 224 -31.80 2.61 0.90
N TYR A 225 -30.55 2.68 1.36
CA TYR A 225 -29.37 2.73 0.50
C TYR A 225 -29.29 1.49 -0.42
N ILE A 226 -29.40 0.27 0.11
CA ILE A 226 -29.36 -0.98 -0.69
C ILE A 226 -30.42 -0.93 -1.80
N ARG A 227 -31.65 -0.55 -1.45
CA ARG A 227 -32.76 -0.42 -2.42
C ARG A 227 -32.43 0.60 -3.51
N LEU A 228 -31.94 1.78 -3.14
CA LEU A 228 -31.62 2.85 -4.10
C LEU A 228 -30.48 2.46 -5.04
N ALA A 229 -29.41 1.86 -4.51
CA ALA A 229 -28.29 1.38 -5.30
C ALA A 229 -28.73 0.27 -6.27
N PHE A 230 -29.58 -0.66 -5.81
CA PHE A 230 -30.13 -1.72 -6.65
C PHE A 230 -31.07 -1.23 -7.73
N ALA A 231 -31.97 -0.29 -7.43
CA ALA A 231 -32.83 0.34 -8.43
C ALA A 231 -31.99 1.05 -9.50
N THR A 232 -30.96 1.79 -9.09
CA THR A 232 -30.07 2.49 -10.03
C THR A 232 -29.32 1.51 -10.93
N ALA A 233 -28.80 0.41 -10.37
CA ALA A 233 -28.14 -0.63 -11.15
C ALA A 233 -29.09 -1.30 -12.16
N ALA A 234 -30.34 -1.55 -11.76
CA ALA A 234 -31.36 -2.12 -12.64
C ALA A 234 -31.65 -1.23 -13.87
N GLU A 235 -31.68 0.09 -13.70
CA GLU A 235 -31.83 1.04 -14.81
C GLU A 235 -30.59 1.08 -15.72
N LEU A 236 -29.39 1.01 -15.13
CA LEU A 236 -28.14 0.97 -15.88
C LEU A 236 -28.00 -0.32 -16.71
N TRP A 237 -28.43 -1.46 -16.19
CA TRP A 237 -28.46 -2.72 -16.94
C TRP A 237 -29.47 -2.66 -18.09
N SER A 238 -30.67 -2.13 -17.86
CA SER A 238 -31.73 -2.02 -18.88
C SER A 238 -31.33 -1.10 -20.04
N SER A 239 -30.70 0.02 -19.71
CA SER A 239 -30.22 0.98 -20.70
C SER A 239 -28.99 0.51 -21.48
N ARG A 240 -28.35 -0.59 -21.03
CA ARG A 240 -27.10 -1.14 -21.58
C ARG A 240 -25.94 -0.14 -21.61
N LEU A 241 -26.03 0.96 -20.86
CA LEU A 241 -25.01 2.01 -20.88
C LEU A 241 -23.67 1.50 -20.35
N LEU A 242 -23.68 0.57 -19.38
CA LEU A 242 -22.45 -0.04 -18.83
C LEU A 242 -21.64 -0.88 -19.84
N LEU A 243 -22.23 -1.22 -21.00
CA LEU A 243 -21.54 -1.94 -22.07
C LEU A 243 -20.72 -1.01 -22.97
N LYS A 244 -20.99 0.31 -22.94
CA LYS A 244 -20.19 1.30 -23.66
C LYS A 244 -18.85 1.52 -22.94
N ILE A 245 -17.78 1.77 -23.70
CA ILE A 245 -16.39 1.77 -23.21
C ILE A 245 -15.77 3.18 -23.14
N ASP A 246 -16.51 4.21 -23.53
CA ASP A 246 -16.05 5.59 -23.76
C ASP A 246 -16.53 6.58 -22.68
N HIS A 247 -17.00 6.07 -21.54
CA HIS A 247 -17.44 6.91 -20.43
C HIS A 247 -16.26 7.62 -19.76
N ASN A 248 -16.43 8.91 -19.51
CA ASN A 248 -15.49 9.71 -18.74
C ASN A 248 -15.74 9.57 -17.22
N GLU A 249 -14.86 10.16 -16.43
CA GLU A 249 -14.92 10.13 -14.96
C GLU A 249 -16.24 10.68 -14.42
N SER A 250 -16.71 11.82 -14.96
CA SER A 250 -17.99 12.44 -14.56
C SER A 250 -19.18 11.52 -14.74
N TRP A 251 -19.20 10.74 -15.83
CA TRP A 251 -20.27 9.79 -16.09
C TRP A 251 -20.31 8.69 -15.03
N PHE A 252 -19.17 8.08 -14.71
CA PHE A 252 -19.10 7.08 -13.65
C PHE A 252 -19.48 7.67 -12.29
N ARG A 253 -19.02 8.88 -11.99
CA ARG A 253 -19.31 9.59 -10.74
C ARG A 253 -20.82 9.75 -10.54
N THR A 254 -21.50 10.33 -11.51
CA THR A 254 -22.95 10.59 -11.45
C THR A 254 -23.79 9.30 -11.45
N HIS A 255 -23.44 8.33 -12.28
CA HIS A 255 -24.33 7.19 -12.53
C HIS A 255 -24.01 5.95 -11.69
N VAL A 256 -22.75 5.75 -11.31
CA VAL A 256 -22.31 4.54 -10.59
C VAL A 256 -21.87 4.90 -9.17
N TYR A 257 -20.89 5.79 -9.02
CA TYR A 257 -20.24 6.02 -7.72
C TYR A 257 -21.17 6.70 -6.73
N SER A 258 -21.98 7.68 -7.15
CA SER A 258 -22.93 8.31 -6.22
C SER A 258 -23.95 7.32 -5.65
N ALA A 259 -24.51 6.45 -6.49
CA ALA A 259 -25.50 5.47 -6.04
C ALA A 259 -24.88 4.33 -5.21
N VAL A 260 -23.73 3.81 -5.64
CA VAL A 260 -23.11 2.62 -5.04
C VAL A 260 -22.22 2.97 -3.86
N PHE A 261 -21.54 4.12 -3.88
CA PHE A 261 -20.52 4.51 -2.90
C PHE A 261 -20.98 5.68 -2.03
N ASP A 262 -21.29 6.84 -2.59
CA ASP A 262 -21.53 8.06 -1.78
C ASP A 262 -22.74 7.92 -0.86
N ASN A 263 -23.82 7.36 -1.41
CA ASN A 263 -25.09 7.28 -0.72
C ASN A 263 -25.03 6.41 0.54
N VAL A 264 -24.01 5.56 0.70
CA VAL A 264 -23.82 4.81 1.96
C VAL A 264 -23.50 5.76 3.12
N PHE A 265 -22.88 6.91 2.84
CA PHE A 265 -22.48 7.92 3.82
C PHE A 265 -23.46 9.10 3.89
N MET A 266 -24.51 9.12 3.06
CA MET A 266 -25.43 10.26 2.97
C MET A 266 -26.27 10.45 4.24
N TYR A 267 -26.61 9.36 4.94
CA TYR A 267 -27.42 9.38 6.15
C TYR A 267 -26.58 9.49 7.43
N ASP A 268 -25.31 9.83 7.30
CA ASP A 268 -24.40 9.91 8.43
C ASP A 268 -24.43 11.29 9.09
N ASP A 269 -24.59 11.31 10.41
CA ASP A 269 -24.59 12.53 11.22
C ASP A 269 -23.21 12.88 11.77
N LYS A 270 -22.23 11.98 11.63
CA LYS A 270 -20.84 12.20 12.08
C LYS A 270 -19.95 12.68 10.95
N PHE A 271 -20.30 12.34 9.71
CA PHE A 271 -19.46 12.61 8.55
C PHE A 271 -20.15 13.47 7.50
N THR A 272 -19.33 14.27 6.82
CA THR A 272 -19.69 14.94 5.57
C THR A 272 -18.87 14.35 4.43
N SER A 273 -19.52 14.10 3.29
CA SER A 273 -18.83 13.72 2.06
C SER A 273 -18.46 14.97 1.26
N LYS A 274 -17.20 15.07 0.84
CA LYS A 274 -16.71 16.12 -0.06
C LYS A 274 -16.30 15.49 -1.38
N ARG A 275 -16.67 16.13 -2.49
CA ARG A 275 -16.53 15.63 -3.86
C ARG A 275 -15.80 16.64 -4.73
N ALA A 276 -14.93 16.13 -5.61
CA ALA A 276 -14.17 16.85 -6.65
C ALA A 276 -13.22 17.93 -6.12
N ASP A 277 -11.97 17.90 -6.59
CA ASP A 277 -10.94 18.94 -6.32
C ASP A 277 -10.76 19.29 -4.82
N CYS A 278 -10.99 18.33 -3.93
CA CYS A 278 -10.95 18.56 -2.49
C CYS A 278 -9.52 18.41 -1.97
N TYR A 279 -9.03 19.42 -1.25
CA TYR A 279 -7.76 19.29 -0.53
C TYR A 279 -7.97 18.47 0.75
N SER A 280 -7.19 17.39 0.87
CA SER A 280 -7.12 16.63 2.10
C SER A 280 -6.58 17.53 3.22
N ASN A 281 -7.23 17.49 4.38
CA ASN A 281 -6.73 18.23 5.55
C ASN A 281 -5.45 17.58 6.08
N ILE A 282 -5.29 16.26 5.90
CA ILE A 282 -4.05 15.56 6.25
C ILE A 282 -2.88 16.07 5.42
N ALA A 283 -3.06 16.25 4.10
CA ALA A 283 -1.99 16.72 3.21
C ALA A 283 -1.51 18.16 3.53
N LYS A 284 -2.27 18.94 4.30
CA LYS A 284 -1.86 20.28 4.72
C LYS A 284 -0.93 20.27 5.93
N GLU A 285 -0.89 19.17 6.68
CA GLU A 285 -0.15 19.08 7.94
C GLU A 285 1.26 18.53 7.78
N PHE A 286 1.59 17.97 6.63
CA PHE A 286 2.91 17.38 6.35
C PHE A 286 3.53 18.06 5.13
N GLU A 287 4.66 18.74 5.31
CA GLU A 287 5.37 19.45 4.25
C GLU A 287 5.88 18.51 3.14
N ASP A 288 6.17 17.28 3.53
CA ASP A 288 6.65 16.16 2.73
C ASP A 288 5.52 15.39 2.01
N VAL A 289 4.26 15.77 2.24
CA VAL A 289 3.11 15.32 1.45
C VAL A 289 2.66 16.47 0.58
N ASP A 290 2.88 16.36 -0.73
CA ASP A 290 2.36 17.35 -1.68
C ASP A 290 0.89 17.64 -1.38
N ASN A 291 0.52 18.91 -1.40
CA ASN A 291 -0.87 19.34 -1.21
C ASN A 291 -1.71 18.87 -2.41
N GLN A 292 -2.21 17.64 -2.32
CA GLN A 292 -2.82 16.93 -3.44
C GLN A 292 -4.34 16.89 -3.31
N ARG A 293 -5.02 17.15 -4.43
CA ARG A 293 -6.48 17.15 -4.53
C ARG A 293 -7.03 15.76 -4.75
N VAL A 294 -7.92 15.27 -3.90
CA VAL A 294 -8.56 13.95 -4.05
C VAL A 294 -9.99 14.09 -4.59
N ASP A 295 -10.49 13.04 -5.23
CA ASP A 295 -11.81 13.02 -5.86
C ASP A 295 -12.97 12.89 -4.86
N PHE A 296 -12.72 12.20 -3.74
CA PHE A 296 -13.69 12.01 -2.66
C PHE A 296 -13.00 12.02 -1.29
N ILE A 297 -13.64 12.66 -0.31
CA ILE A 297 -13.25 12.62 1.10
C ILE A 297 -14.49 12.35 1.96
N LEU A 298 -14.36 11.45 2.92
CA LEU A 298 -15.24 11.39 4.07
C LEU A 298 -14.57 12.09 5.26
N ARG A 299 -15.17 13.19 5.70
CA ARG A 299 -14.62 14.05 6.75
C ARG A 299 -15.54 14.08 7.96
N ASN A 300 -14.97 13.98 9.15
CA ASN A 300 -15.73 14.18 10.39
C ASN A 300 -16.15 15.64 10.53
N ILE A 301 -17.41 15.87 10.86
CA ILE A 301 -18.01 17.20 11.00
C ILE A 301 -17.42 17.96 12.20
N ASN A 302 -16.97 17.26 13.24
CA ASN A 302 -16.58 17.87 14.51
C ASN A 302 -15.10 18.27 14.59
N ASP A 303 -14.21 17.50 13.96
CA ASP A 303 -12.75 17.71 14.08
C ASP A 303 -12.06 17.92 12.72
N ASP A 304 -12.85 17.99 11.64
CA ASP A 304 -12.38 18.21 10.28
C ASP A 304 -11.33 17.17 9.79
N ASN A 305 -11.20 16.02 10.48
CA ASN A 305 -10.29 14.94 10.08
C ASN A 305 -10.88 14.14 8.92
N ASP A 306 -10.02 13.80 7.95
CA ASP A 306 -10.40 12.88 6.88
C ASP A 306 -10.21 11.43 7.35
N TYR A 307 -11.24 10.61 7.22
CA TYR A 307 -11.23 9.19 7.64
C TYR A 307 -11.17 8.22 6.47
N LEU A 308 -11.54 8.68 5.28
CA LEU A 308 -11.52 7.92 4.05
C LEU A 308 -11.30 8.90 2.90
N SER A 309 -10.44 8.51 1.96
CA SER A 309 -10.36 9.19 0.65
C SER A 309 -10.48 8.18 -0.48
N ALA A 310 -10.95 8.65 -1.63
CA ALA A 310 -10.98 7.86 -2.84
C ALA A 310 -10.50 8.66 -4.06
N GLU A 311 -9.80 7.95 -4.94
CA GLU A 311 -9.40 8.42 -6.27
C GLU A 311 -10.17 7.69 -7.36
N GLU A 312 -10.45 8.38 -8.46
CA GLU A 312 -11.32 7.89 -9.50
C GLU A 312 -10.68 8.05 -10.87
N LYS A 313 -10.62 6.97 -11.64
CA LYS A 313 -10.18 7.02 -13.03
C LYS A 313 -11.11 6.19 -13.90
N PRO A 314 -11.47 6.65 -15.10
CA PRO A 314 -12.30 5.87 -16.02
C PRO A 314 -11.56 4.64 -16.58
N SER A 315 -10.23 4.62 -16.52
CA SER A 315 -9.37 3.55 -17.05
C SER A 315 -8.14 3.32 -16.18
N LEU A 316 -7.25 2.41 -16.59
CA LEU A 316 -5.96 2.15 -15.91
C LEU A 316 -4.99 3.33 -15.96
N LYS A 317 -5.19 4.28 -16.89
CA LYS A 317 -4.30 5.44 -17.04
C LYS A 317 -4.42 6.33 -15.81
N GLY A 318 -3.29 6.64 -15.17
CA GLY A 318 -3.23 7.49 -13.96
C GLY A 318 -3.29 6.71 -12.63
N VAL A 319 -3.91 5.52 -12.62
CA VAL A 319 -4.16 4.73 -11.39
C VAL A 319 -2.89 4.45 -10.58
N LYS A 320 -1.74 4.21 -11.22
CA LYS A 320 -0.48 3.99 -10.49
C LYS A 320 -0.03 5.22 -9.69
N GLY A 321 -0.25 6.42 -10.22
CA GLY A 321 0.05 7.68 -9.52
C GLY A 321 -0.88 7.86 -8.33
N ASP A 322 -2.18 7.67 -8.55
CA ASP A 322 -3.22 7.76 -7.52
C ASP A 322 -3.00 6.74 -6.39
N MET A 323 -2.56 5.53 -6.71
CA MET A 323 -2.21 4.53 -5.71
C MET A 323 -1.03 4.98 -4.84
N LYS A 324 0.03 5.55 -5.42
CA LYS A 324 1.17 6.08 -4.64
C LYS A 324 0.74 7.22 -3.72
N LYS A 325 -0.09 8.12 -4.25
CA LYS A 325 -0.74 9.18 -3.49
C LYS A 325 -1.58 8.64 -2.33
N GLY A 326 -2.42 7.64 -2.59
CA GLY A 326 -3.25 7.00 -1.56
C GLY A 326 -2.40 6.43 -0.43
N LYS A 327 -1.25 5.80 -0.74
CA LYS A 327 -0.31 5.31 0.28
C LYS A 327 0.32 6.44 1.09
N ALA A 328 0.72 7.53 0.45
CA ALA A 328 1.25 8.70 1.13
C ALA A 328 0.21 9.29 2.10
N LEU A 329 -1.04 9.44 1.66
CA LEU A 329 -2.14 9.89 2.51
C LEU A 329 -2.40 8.94 3.68
N GLN A 330 -2.34 7.62 3.47
CA GLN A 330 -2.50 6.65 4.56
C GLN A 330 -1.40 6.76 5.62
N LYS A 331 -0.14 6.92 5.18
CA LYS A 331 0.98 7.12 6.10
C LYS A 331 0.81 8.41 6.90
N ALA A 332 0.42 9.49 6.23
CA ALA A 332 0.19 10.79 6.86
C ALA A 332 -1.00 10.76 7.85
N MET A 333 -2.09 10.05 7.53
CA MET A 333 -3.20 9.80 8.48
C MET A 333 -2.70 9.13 9.76
N LEU A 334 -1.94 8.05 9.60
CA LEU A 334 -1.39 7.32 10.73
C LEU A 334 -0.39 8.18 11.52
N GLY A 335 0.45 8.96 10.85
CA GLY A 335 1.36 9.91 11.47
C GLY A 335 0.61 10.93 12.33
N LYS A 336 -0.44 11.55 11.77
CA LYS A 336 -1.29 12.51 12.47
C LYS A 336 -1.94 11.89 13.71
N TRP A 337 -2.57 10.73 13.55
CA TRP A 337 -3.18 10.02 14.67
C TRP A 337 -2.14 9.62 15.71
N THR A 338 -0.96 9.17 15.30
CA THR A 338 0.12 8.78 16.23
C THR A 338 0.62 9.98 17.03
N GLY A 339 0.82 11.14 16.40
CA GLY A 339 1.18 12.37 17.10
C GLY A 339 0.13 12.78 18.13
N ARG A 340 -1.15 12.71 17.74
CA ARG A 340 -2.27 13.04 18.63
C ARG A 340 -2.44 12.05 19.78
N LEU A 341 -2.19 10.76 19.55
CA LEU A 341 -2.45 9.71 20.54
C LEU A 341 -1.22 9.38 21.40
N GLY A 342 0.00 9.52 20.90
CA GLY A 342 1.22 9.30 21.69
C GLY A 342 1.56 7.84 22.04
N SER A 343 0.82 6.85 21.50
CA SER A 343 1.08 5.42 21.73
C SER A 343 0.96 4.60 20.45
N VAL A 344 2.02 3.88 20.09
CA VAL A 344 1.98 2.97 18.95
C VAL A 344 1.16 1.72 19.27
N GLU A 345 1.10 1.28 20.53
CA GLU A 345 0.31 0.11 20.89
C GLU A 345 -1.19 0.35 20.69
N ILE A 346 -1.67 1.54 21.05
CA ILE A 346 -3.03 1.98 20.73
C ILE A 346 -3.21 2.12 19.21
N MET A 347 -2.23 2.70 18.50
CA MET A 347 -2.29 2.89 17.04
C MET A 347 -2.41 1.58 16.24
N LYS A 348 -1.91 0.45 16.75
CA LYS A 348 -2.12 -0.88 16.14
C LYS A 348 -3.60 -1.27 16.01
N ARG A 349 -4.50 -0.60 16.76
CA ARG A 349 -5.96 -0.83 16.74
C ARG A 349 -6.69 -0.03 15.67
N LEU A 350 -5.99 0.92 15.03
CA LEU A 350 -6.51 1.77 13.96
C LEU A 350 -5.93 1.36 12.60
N GLU A 351 -6.65 1.70 11.54
CA GLU A 351 -6.24 1.40 10.16
C GLU A 351 -6.56 2.58 9.25
N ALA A 352 -5.58 3.09 8.50
CA ALA A 352 -5.83 4.13 7.51
C ALA A 352 -6.32 3.52 6.19
N ILE A 353 -7.46 4.00 5.69
CA ILE A 353 -8.16 3.42 4.54
C ILE A 353 -8.21 4.39 3.38
N THR A 354 -7.90 3.90 2.18
CA THR A 354 -8.12 4.63 0.92
C THR A 354 -8.75 3.73 -0.12
N CYS A 355 -9.42 4.34 -1.08
CA CYS A 355 -10.11 3.64 -2.16
C CYS A 355 -9.61 4.10 -3.52
N GLN A 356 -9.63 3.19 -4.50
CA GLN A 356 -9.42 3.49 -5.90
C GLN A 356 -10.58 2.95 -6.71
N TRP A 357 -11.29 3.84 -7.39
CA TRP A 357 -12.18 3.49 -8.49
C TRP A 357 -11.42 3.48 -9.81
N GLN A 358 -11.61 2.41 -10.56
CA GLN A 358 -11.11 2.23 -11.92
C GLN A 358 -12.27 1.75 -12.80
N GLY A 359 -12.98 2.68 -13.44
CA GLY A 359 -14.24 2.40 -14.13
C GLY A 359 -15.22 1.75 -13.15
N LEU A 360 -15.59 0.49 -13.36
CA LEU A 360 -16.54 -0.23 -12.49
C LEU A 360 -15.90 -0.97 -11.31
N LYS A 361 -14.58 -0.89 -11.16
CA LYS A 361 -13.83 -1.63 -10.15
C LYS A 361 -13.46 -0.72 -8.97
N LEU A 362 -13.93 -1.07 -7.77
CA LEU A 362 -13.50 -0.52 -6.50
C LEU A 362 -12.36 -1.38 -5.92
N THR A 363 -11.25 -0.77 -5.57
CA THR A 363 -10.19 -1.42 -4.79
C THR A 363 -10.01 -0.68 -3.47
N VAL A 364 -10.06 -1.41 -2.36
CA VAL A 364 -9.88 -0.86 -1.01
C VAL A 364 -8.48 -1.20 -0.52
N TYR A 365 -7.75 -0.20 -0.04
CA TYR A 365 -6.42 -0.34 0.51
C TYR A 365 -6.43 0.01 1.99
N GLY A 366 -5.58 -0.68 2.75
CA GLY A 366 -5.40 -0.47 4.19
C GLY A 366 -3.93 -0.30 4.51
N THR A 367 -3.63 0.55 5.49
CA THR A 367 -2.30 0.65 6.11
C THR A 367 -2.46 0.67 7.62
N ARG A 368 -1.60 -0.04 8.35
CA ARG A 368 -1.57 -0.02 9.81
C ARG A 368 -0.20 -0.34 10.38
N PHE A 369 0.00 0.00 11.64
CA PHE A 369 1.16 -0.45 12.42
C PHE A 369 1.03 -1.93 12.79
N ILE A 370 2.17 -2.64 12.75
CA ILE A 370 2.31 -4.00 13.29
C ILE A 370 3.23 -4.01 14.52
N SER A 371 4.21 -3.10 14.55
CA SER A 371 5.01 -2.79 15.74
C SER A 371 5.39 -1.31 15.74
N LYS A 372 6.19 -0.89 16.74
CA LYS A 372 6.67 0.49 16.88
C LYS A 372 7.29 1.04 15.59
N ASP A 373 8.17 0.23 15.00
CA ASP A 373 8.97 0.64 13.85
C ASP A 373 8.48 0.03 12.52
N HIS A 374 7.31 -0.64 12.52
CA HIS A 374 6.84 -1.41 11.37
C HIS A 374 5.42 -1.07 10.93
N LEU A 375 5.29 -0.75 9.65
CA LEU A 375 4.05 -0.43 8.95
C LEU A 375 3.85 -1.41 7.79
N ILE A 376 2.61 -1.85 7.58
CA ILE A 376 2.25 -2.63 6.39
C ILE A 376 1.15 -1.92 5.61
N THR A 377 1.26 -1.95 4.28
CA THR A 377 0.17 -1.59 3.36
C THR A 377 -0.26 -2.80 2.56
N TYR A 378 -1.57 -2.91 2.34
CA TYR A 378 -2.18 -4.07 1.70
C TYR A 378 -3.50 -3.72 1.00
N ARG A 379 -3.92 -4.60 0.10
CA ARG A 379 -5.26 -4.55 -0.50
C ARG A 379 -6.24 -5.30 0.40
N LYS A 380 -7.23 -4.59 0.96
CA LYS A 380 -8.32 -5.22 1.72
C LYS A 380 -9.30 -5.96 0.83
N GLY A 381 -9.51 -5.49 -0.39
CA GLY A 381 -10.46 -6.10 -1.31
C GLY A 381 -10.51 -5.42 -2.67
N SER A 382 -11.12 -6.12 -3.63
CA SER A 382 -11.32 -5.62 -4.99
C SER A 382 -12.66 -6.12 -5.51
N PHE A 383 -13.57 -5.20 -5.75
CA PHE A 383 -14.97 -5.48 -6.06
C PHE A 383 -15.36 -4.78 -7.37
N ALA A 384 -16.17 -5.43 -8.20
CA ALA A 384 -16.53 -4.90 -9.50
C ALA A 384 -18.04 -4.86 -9.69
N VAL A 385 -18.58 -3.67 -10.01
CA VAL A 385 -19.98 -3.51 -10.40
C VAL A 385 -20.19 -4.27 -11.72
N PRO A 386 -21.13 -5.23 -11.76
CA PRO A 386 -21.37 -5.99 -12.98
C PRO A 386 -22.04 -5.12 -14.04
N LYS A 387 -21.75 -5.43 -15.31
CA LYS A 387 -22.31 -4.73 -16.47
C LYS A 387 -23.71 -5.21 -16.85
N GLU A 388 -24.12 -6.36 -16.35
CA GLU A 388 -25.34 -7.05 -16.75
C GLU A 388 -26.09 -7.58 -15.53
N GLU A 389 -27.42 -7.63 -15.65
CA GLU A 389 -28.35 -8.04 -14.59
C GLU A 389 -28.23 -9.50 -14.18
N THR A 390 -27.75 -10.38 -15.09
CA THR A 390 -27.52 -11.81 -14.78
C THR A 390 -26.42 -12.03 -13.74
N HIS A 391 -25.73 -10.96 -13.34
CA HIS A 391 -24.69 -10.94 -12.32
C HIS A 391 -25.12 -10.20 -11.05
N ALA A 392 -26.42 -10.17 -10.73
CA ALA A 392 -26.95 -9.56 -9.50
C ALA A 392 -26.23 -10.03 -8.22
N ALA A 393 -25.81 -11.30 -8.15
CA ALA A 393 -24.96 -11.80 -7.05
C ALA A 393 -23.62 -11.05 -6.90
N SER A 394 -22.97 -10.71 -8.01
CA SER A 394 -21.75 -9.89 -7.97
C SER A 394 -22.05 -8.46 -7.52
N PHE A 395 -23.23 -7.91 -7.86
CA PHE A 395 -23.64 -6.60 -7.38
C PHE A 395 -23.93 -6.60 -5.88
N ALA A 396 -24.62 -7.61 -5.35
CA ALA A 396 -24.84 -7.78 -3.91
C ALA A 396 -23.51 -7.82 -3.14
N HIS A 397 -22.49 -8.49 -3.70
CA HIS A 397 -21.15 -8.50 -3.11
C HIS A 397 -20.50 -7.10 -3.07
N VAL A 398 -20.69 -6.28 -4.11
CA VAL A 398 -20.21 -4.89 -4.10
C VAL A 398 -20.90 -4.08 -3.01
N LEU A 399 -22.23 -4.15 -2.91
CA LEU A 399 -22.98 -3.41 -1.87
C LEU A 399 -22.54 -3.82 -0.47
N ALA A 400 -22.33 -5.10 -0.25
CA ALA A 400 -21.83 -5.62 1.01
C ALA A 400 -20.42 -5.09 1.36
N ALA A 401 -19.53 -5.05 0.38
CA ALA A 401 -18.20 -4.51 0.56
C ALA A 401 -18.27 -3.02 0.93
N VAL A 402 -19.14 -2.24 0.29
CA VAL A 402 -19.32 -0.82 0.61
C VAL A 402 -19.92 -0.62 2.01
N LEU A 403 -20.92 -1.43 2.42
CA LEU A 403 -21.47 -1.42 3.78
C LEU A 403 -20.40 -1.77 4.82
N SER A 404 -19.58 -2.77 4.52
CA SER A 404 -18.48 -3.21 5.40
C SER A 404 -17.41 -2.14 5.53
N LEU A 405 -17.08 -1.46 4.43
CA LEU A 405 -16.18 -0.32 4.41
C LEU A 405 -16.73 0.82 5.28
N ARG A 406 -18.02 1.16 5.17
CA ARG A 406 -18.64 2.14 6.05
C ARG A 406 -18.45 1.75 7.52
N ARG A 407 -18.80 0.51 7.90
CA ARG A 407 -18.66 0.03 9.28
C ARG A 407 -17.23 0.05 9.78
N LEU A 408 -16.26 -0.27 8.92
CA LEU A 408 -14.84 -0.16 9.23
C LEU A 408 -14.43 1.29 9.55
N VAL A 409 -14.88 2.25 8.74
CA VAL A 409 -14.61 3.68 8.97
C VAL A 409 -15.26 4.17 10.27
N HIS A 410 -16.49 3.76 10.54
CA HIS A 410 -17.15 4.05 11.83
C HIS A 410 -16.43 3.42 13.01
N SER A 411 -15.93 2.19 12.87
CA SER A 411 -15.15 1.53 13.91
C SER A 411 -13.90 2.33 14.24
N ASN A 412 -13.16 2.80 13.23
CA ASN A 412 -12.00 3.67 13.45
C ASN A 412 -12.38 4.98 14.17
N TYR A 413 -13.46 5.62 13.76
CA TYR A 413 -13.97 6.83 14.43
C TYR A 413 -14.34 6.59 15.89
N THR A 414 -15.12 5.55 16.17
CA THR A 414 -15.52 5.20 17.54
C THR A 414 -14.30 4.91 18.40
N LYS A 415 -13.34 4.13 17.89
CA LYS A 415 -12.08 3.86 18.59
C LYS A 415 -11.32 5.15 18.87
N LEU A 416 -11.14 6.02 17.87
CA LEU A 416 -10.43 7.28 18.04
C LEU A 416 -11.10 8.16 19.10
N ASN A 417 -12.42 8.27 19.08
CA ASN A 417 -13.15 9.03 20.09
C ASN A 417 -12.97 8.46 21.51
N ILE A 418 -13.08 7.14 21.68
CA ILE A 418 -12.87 6.50 22.99
C ILE A 418 -11.47 6.81 23.52
N ILE A 419 -10.45 6.70 22.66
CA ILE A 419 -9.07 6.99 23.02
C ILE A 419 -8.94 8.47 23.44
N LEU A 420 -9.51 9.39 22.66
CA LEU A 420 -9.43 10.83 22.94
C LEU A 420 -10.20 11.21 24.21
N GLU A 421 -11.40 10.65 24.44
CA GLU A 421 -12.18 10.87 25.65
C GLU A 421 -11.43 10.40 26.89
N ALA A 422 -10.84 9.19 26.85
CA ALA A 422 -10.02 8.67 27.94
C ALA A 422 -8.77 9.52 28.19
N LYS A 423 -8.09 9.94 27.12
CA LYS A 423 -6.94 10.83 27.20
C LYS A 423 -7.31 12.17 27.84
N TYR A 424 -8.38 12.81 27.38
CA TYR A 424 -8.82 14.09 27.92
C TYR A 424 -9.27 13.96 29.38
N ALA A 425 -10.03 12.92 29.73
CA ALA A 425 -10.42 12.66 31.11
C ALA A 425 -9.20 12.57 32.03
N HIS A 426 -8.18 11.81 31.62
CA HIS A 426 -6.93 11.71 32.37
C HIS A 426 -6.17 13.03 32.45
N GLN A 427 -6.11 13.82 31.37
CA GLN A 427 -5.48 15.15 31.41
C GLN A 427 -6.21 16.10 32.38
N PHE A 428 -7.55 16.05 32.43
CA PHE A 428 -8.34 16.82 33.39
C PHE A 428 -8.08 16.37 34.83
N GLU A 429 -8.00 15.07 35.09
CA GLU A 429 -7.72 14.51 36.42
C GLU A 429 -6.31 14.85 36.91
N THR A 430 -5.32 14.79 36.01
CA THR A 430 -3.91 15.07 36.32
C THR A 430 -3.52 16.55 36.21
N MET A 431 -4.43 17.39 35.70
CA MET A 431 -4.17 18.81 35.36
C MET A 431 -2.99 19.01 34.40
N TYR A 432 -2.69 18.00 33.58
CA TYR A 432 -1.59 18.01 32.62
C TYR A 432 -2.13 18.16 31.19
N PHE A 433 -2.22 19.41 30.72
CA PHE A 433 -2.71 19.72 29.38
C PHE A 433 -1.59 19.75 28.33
N SER A 434 -1.87 19.29 27.11
CA SER A 434 -0.94 19.43 26.00
C SER A 434 -1.10 20.74 25.25
N SER A 435 0.02 21.31 24.79
CA SER A 435 0.04 22.56 24.02
C SER A 435 -0.69 22.44 22.68
N GLU A 436 -0.81 21.22 22.13
CA GLU A 436 -1.62 20.95 20.94
C GLU A 436 -3.13 21.04 21.24
N ASP A 437 -3.56 20.68 22.45
CA ASP A 437 -4.98 20.75 22.84
C ASP A 437 -5.50 22.20 22.91
N GLU A 438 -4.62 23.20 23.11
CA GLU A 438 -5.00 24.62 23.14
C GLU A 438 -5.49 25.14 21.78
N THR A 439 -5.04 24.54 20.66
CA THR A 439 -5.45 24.97 19.31
C THR A 439 -6.90 24.59 18.97
N ASN A 440 -7.45 23.57 19.64
CA ASN A 440 -8.84 23.14 19.44
C ASN A 440 -9.88 23.98 20.21
N PHE A 441 -9.45 24.86 21.13
CA PHE A 441 -10.37 25.65 21.98
C PHE A 441 -10.58 27.11 21.54
N ARG A 442 -9.92 27.60 20.48
CA ARG A 442 -10.12 28.98 19.98
C ARG A 442 -10.00 29.11 18.46
N SER A 443 -11.10 28.90 17.75
CA SER A 443 -11.24 29.22 16.32
C SER A 443 -11.62 30.68 16.02
N ASP A 444 -11.73 31.55 17.03
CA ASP A 444 -12.27 32.91 16.87
C ASP A 444 -11.21 34.03 16.94
N SER A 445 -9.92 33.73 16.76
CA SER A 445 -8.89 34.78 16.75
C SER A 445 -8.45 35.15 15.34
N THR A 446 -8.93 36.29 14.86
CA THR A 446 -8.39 37.02 13.72
C THR A 446 -7.00 37.59 14.06
N ALA A 447 -5.97 36.75 14.01
CA ALA A 447 -4.59 37.17 13.98
C ALA A 447 -3.82 36.35 12.94
N GLY A 448 -3.75 36.88 11.73
CA GLY A 448 -2.72 36.44 10.79
C GLY A 448 -1.36 36.95 11.24
N LEU A 449 -0.35 36.09 11.15
CA LEU A 449 1.02 36.33 10.67
C LEU A 449 1.97 35.26 11.20
N GLU A 450 2.58 34.55 10.25
CA GLU A 450 3.99 34.09 10.28
C GLU A 450 4.46 33.40 11.57
N HIS A 451 4.28 32.08 11.67
CA HIS A 451 5.26 31.21 12.33
C HIS A 451 5.74 30.16 11.32
N GLN A 452 6.92 30.43 10.75
CA GLN A 452 7.80 29.40 10.23
C GLN A 452 8.33 28.62 11.45
N GLU A 453 7.83 27.40 11.66
CA GLU A 453 8.56 26.42 12.44
C GLU A 453 9.21 25.46 11.44
N GLU A 454 10.55 25.43 11.45
CA GLU A 454 11.35 24.43 10.76
C GLU A 454 10.94 23.03 11.25
N ILE A 455 10.18 22.29 10.45
CA ILE A 455 10.05 20.84 10.65
C ILE A 455 11.29 20.22 10.04
N GLN A 456 12.29 20.03 10.90
CA GLN A 456 13.42 19.16 10.61
C GLN A 456 12.89 17.76 10.30
N THR A 457 13.48 17.20 9.26
CA THR A 457 13.47 15.79 8.86
C THR A 457 13.29 14.85 10.04
N ILE A 458 12.48 13.81 9.83
CA ILE A 458 12.30 12.63 10.69
C ILE A 458 13.67 12.05 11.03
N ASP A 459 14.32 12.61 12.04
CA ASP A 459 15.42 12.02 12.77
C ASP A 459 14.88 11.73 14.17
N ALA A 460 14.91 10.44 14.49
CA ALA A 460 14.47 9.88 15.74
C ALA A 460 15.33 10.40 16.89
N GLN A 461 14.97 11.56 17.46
CA GLN A 461 15.38 11.96 18.79
C GLN A 461 14.42 12.99 19.40
N THR A 462 13.45 12.47 20.15
CA THR A 462 13.04 13.04 21.44
C THR A 462 12.41 14.45 21.46
N SER A 463 11.64 14.84 20.44
CA SER A 463 10.67 15.94 20.61
C SER A 463 9.38 15.41 21.23
N SER A 464 9.35 15.35 22.56
CA SER A 464 8.13 15.38 23.40
C SER A 464 6.92 14.56 22.89
N CYS A 465 7.11 13.29 22.49
CA CYS A 465 5.99 12.37 22.40
C CYS A 465 5.52 12.13 23.85
N ARG A 466 4.46 12.83 24.27
CA ARG A 466 3.90 12.74 25.62
C ARG A 466 3.33 11.34 25.77
N ILE A 467 4.13 10.46 26.36
CA ILE A 467 3.84 9.04 26.53
C ILE A 467 2.58 8.94 27.39
N ILE A 468 1.49 8.40 26.82
CA ILE A 468 0.36 7.88 27.59
C ILE A 468 0.97 6.92 28.63
N ASP A 469 0.71 7.14 29.91
CA ASP A 469 1.26 6.24 30.92
C ASP A 469 0.74 4.80 30.72
N ALA A 470 1.49 3.81 31.20
CA ALA A 470 1.19 2.41 30.93
C ALA A 470 -0.17 1.95 31.51
N GLU A 471 -0.65 2.60 32.57
CA GLU A 471 -1.94 2.28 33.18
C GLU A 471 -3.10 2.79 32.32
N LEU A 472 -3.01 4.05 31.87
CA LEU A 472 -3.96 4.64 30.92
C LEU A 472 -3.94 3.90 29.58
N GLU A 473 -2.76 3.52 29.07
CA GLU A 473 -2.64 2.73 27.85
C GLU A 473 -3.37 1.39 27.99
N THR A 474 -3.16 0.68 29.11
CA THR A 474 -3.84 -0.59 29.39
C THR A 474 -5.36 -0.41 29.49
N HIS A 475 -5.82 0.64 30.17
CA HIS A 475 -7.24 0.96 30.29
C HIS A 475 -7.87 1.25 28.91
N ILE A 476 -7.21 2.07 28.08
CA ILE A 476 -7.68 2.35 26.72
C ILE A 476 -7.73 1.07 25.90
N ILE A 477 -6.68 0.25 25.91
CA ILE A 477 -6.65 -1.01 25.16
C ILE A 477 -7.79 -1.93 25.61
N GLN A 478 -8.08 -2.01 26.91
CA GLN A 478 -9.21 -2.77 27.43
C GLN A 478 -10.54 -2.22 26.92
N ALA A 479 -10.77 -0.91 27.03
CA ALA A 479 -11.97 -0.25 26.53
C ALA A 479 -12.17 -0.47 25.01
N LEU A 480 -11.08 -0.48 24.23
CA LEU A 480 -11.12 -0.78 22.80
C LEU A 480 -11.47 -2.25 22.50
N CYS A 481 -11.10 -3.18 23.38
CA CYS A 481 -11.49 -4.59 23.26
C CYS A 481 -12.97 -4.81 23.62
N ASP A 482 -13.52 -3.97 24.49
CA ASP A 482 -14.90 -4.06 24.97
C ASP A 482 -15.92 -3.34 24.06
N ILE A 483 -15.48 -2.77 22.93
CA ILE A 483 -16.37 -2.17 21.93
C ILE A 483 -17.28 -3.26 21.36
N GLU A 484 -18.54 -3.25 21.76
CA GLU A 484 -19.56 -4.09 21.17
C GLU A 484 -19.81 -3.67 19.70
N PRO A 485 -19.94 -4.63 18.77
CA PRO A 485 -20.39 -4.33 17.42
C PRO A 485 -21.80 -3.70 17.47
N GLU A 486 -22.11 -2.90 16.46
CA GLU A 486 -23.45 -2.34 16.27
C GLU A 486 -24.52 -3.44 16.39
N ALA A 487 -25.61 -3.15 17.10
CA ALA A 487 -26.66 -4.12 17.39
C ALA A 487 -27.16 -4.80 16.09
N ASP A 488 -27.40 -6.11 16.16
CA ASP A 488 -27.80 -6.96 15.03
C ASP A 488 -26.80 -7.05 13.86
N VAL A 489 -25.60 -6.47 13.98
CA VAL A 489 -24.52 -6.74 13.02
C VAL A 489 -24.07 -8.17 13.18
N VAL A 490 -23.95 -8.81 12.03
CA VAL A 490 -23.58 -10.20 11.91
C VAL A 490 -22.34 -10.28 11.03
N THR A 491 -21.24 -10.73 11.64
CA THR A 491 -19.99 -11.09 10.97
C THR A 491 -20.08 -12.56 10.59
N PHE A 492 -19.86 -12.93 9.33
CA PHE A 492 -20.04 -14.31 8.89
C PHE A 492 -18.80 -14.87 8.22
N GLU A 493 -18.34 -16.02 8.69
CA GLU A 493 -17.40 -16.89 7.98
C GLU A 493 -18.08 -17.51 6.73
N ASP A 494 -19.39 -17.79 6.80
CA ASP A 494 -20.19 -18.46 5.75
C ASP A 494 -20.44 -17.64 4.46
N TRP A 495 -20.11 -16.34 4.46
CA TRP A 495 -20.29 -15.49 3.29
C TRP A 495 -19.39 -15.90 2.11
N GLU A 496 -18.21 -16.46 2.43
CA GLU A 496 -17.28 -16.96 1.42
C GLU A 496 -17.87 -18.15 0.65
N GLU A 497 -18.59 -19.07 1.31
CA GLU A 497 -19.13 -20.24 0.63
C GLU A 497 -20.29 -19.86 -0.31
N PHE A 498 -21.21 -18.98 0.12
CA PHE A 498 -22.39 -18.61 -0.67
C PHE A 498 -22.08 -17.69 -1.87
N ILE A 499 -21.18 -16.70 -1.73
CA ILE A 499 -20.85 -15.75 -2.81
C ILE A 499 -19.74 -16.31 -3.73
N MET A 500 -18.79 -17.11 -3.22
CA MET A 500 -17.65 -17.60 -4.03
C MET A 500 -17.92 -18.91 -4.77
N GLU A 501 -18.81 -19.80 -4.29
CA GLU A 501 -19.05 -21.09 -4.95
C GLU A 501 -19.63 -20.96 -6.37
N ARG A 502 -20.42 -19.91 -6.67
CA ARG A 502 -21.01 -19.77 -8.01
C ARG A 502 -20.08 -19.14 -9.05
N ALA A 503 -19.08 -18.37 -8.64
CA ALA A 503 -18.08 -17.81 -9.57
C ALA A 503 -17.05 -18.86 -10.01
N SER A 504 -16.72 -19.80 -9.13
CA SER A 504 -15.71 -20.85 -9.36
C SER A 504 -16.24 -22.05 -10.16
N LYS A 505 -17.52 -22.43 -9.99
CA LYS A 505 -18.16 -23.51 -10.76
C LYS A 505 -18.24 -23.23 -12.28
N LYS A 506 -18.23 -21.97 -12.73
CA LYS A 506 -18.23 -21.62 -14.17
C LYS A 506 -16.86 -21.78 -14.87
N ARG A 507 -15.74 -21.70 -14.15
CA ARG A 507 -14.38 -21.88 -14.73
C ARG A 507 -14.01 -23.35 -14.94
N LYS A 508 -14.57 -24.27 -14.15
CA LYS A 508 -14.36 -25.72 -14.35
C LYS A 508 -15.24 -26.31 -15.46
N ALA A 509 -16.38 -25.69 -15.77
CA ALA A 509 -17.29 -26.17 -16.82
C ALA A 509 -16.88 -25.74 -18.25
N THR A 510 -15.94 -24.80 -18.40
CA THR A 510 -15.45 -24.31 -19.71
C THR A 510 -14.08 -24.88 -20.10
N SER A 511 -13.44 -25.67 -19.22
CA SER A 511 -12.23 -26.44 -19.51
C SER A 511 -12.52 -27.90 -19.87
N SER A 512 -13.79 -28.26 -20.04
CA SER A 512 -14.26 -29.57 -20.43
C SER A 512 -15.32 -29.41 -21.52
N ASN A 513 -14.87 -29.03 -22.71
CA ASN A 513 -15.50 -29.31 -24.00
C ASN A 513 -14.44 -29.18 -25.10
#